data_AF-A0A8T1XBP1-F1
#
_entry.id   AF-A0A8T1XBP1-F1
#
_cell.length_a   1.000
_cell.length_b   1.000
_cell.length_c   1.000
_cell.angle_alpha   90.00
_cell.angle_beta   90.00
_cell.angle_gamma   90.00
#
_symmetry.space_group_name_H-M   'P 1'
#
loop_
_entity.id
_entity.type
_entity.pdbx_description
1 polymer ?
#
loop_
_entity_poly.entity_id
_entity_poly.type
_entity_poly.pdbx_seq_one_letter_code
_entity_poly.pdbx_strand_id
1 'polypeptide(L)'
;MVTGEALIAYRALLRATRKSFAGDTEMLKASASEIRKKFEENRLVASNADITRLLEEAREATQFISTMIVQAKLNERGGYEVKASQEHAGATLELPSEEMLRK
;
A
#
# COMPACT_ATOMS: atom_id res chain seq x y z
N MET A 1 8.43 -23.77 -7.16
CA MET A 1 8.61 -23.06 -5.87
C MET A 1 8.41 -21.56 -6.05
N VAL A 2 9.13 -20.93 -6.99
CA VAL A 2 9.03 -19.48 -7.32
C VAL A 2 7.61 -18.97 -7.62
N THR A 3 6.80 -19.70 -8.39
CA THR A 3 5.43 -19.29 -8.74
C THR A 3 4.50 -19.17 -7.53
N GLY A 4 4.74 -19.98 -6.48
CA GLY A 4 3.98 -19.89 -5.24
C GLY A 4 4.30 -18.61 -4.48
N GLU A 5 5.58 -18.23 -4.41
CA GLU A 5 6.03 -17.01 -3.73
C GLU A 5 5.53 -15.74 -4.42
N ALA A 6 5.56 -15.71 -5.76
CA ALA A 6 4.99 -14.61 -6.52
C ALA A 6 3.48 -14.42 -6.24
N LEU A 7 2.71 -15.52 -6.19
CA LEU A 7 1.29 -15.45 -5.85
C LEU A 7 1.03 -15.00 -4.41
N ILE A 8 1.88 -15.39 -3.48
CA ILE A 8 1.80 -14.95 -2.07
C ILE A 8 2.06 -13.44 -2.00
N ALA A 9 3.12 -12.95 -2.65
CA ALA A 9 3.47 -11.52 -2.69
C ALA A 9 2.35 -10.69 -3.35
N TYR A 10 1.82 -11.15 -4.48
CA TYR A 10 0.69 -10.52 -5.16
C TYR A 10 -0.55 -10.37 -4.23
N ARG A 11 -0.92 -11.45 -3.55
CA ARG A 11 -2.05 -11.43 -2.60
C ARG A 11 -1.76 -10.58 -1.36
N ALA A 12 -0.50 -10.45 -0.95
CA ALA A 12 -0.11 -9.59 0.17
C ALA A 12 -0.32 -8.11 -0.19
N LEU A 13 0.14 -7.66 -1.36
CA LEU A 13 -0.07 -6.31 -1.87
C LEU A 13 -1.55 -5.94 -1.99
N LEU A 14 -2.38 -6.84 -2.55
CA LEU A 14 -3.82 -6.60 -2.66
C LEU A 14 -4.53 -6.50 -1.30
N ARG A 15 -4.02 -7.21 -0.28
CA ARG A 15 -4.56 -7.12 1.09
C ARG A 15 -4.13 -5.83 1.78
N ALA A 16 -2.86 -5.44 1.63
CA ALA A 16 -2.34 -4.18 2.16
C ALA A 16 -3.10 -2.98 1.58
N THR A 17 -3.23 -2.91 0.25
CA THR A 17 -3.98 -1.82 -0.42
C THR A 17 -5.45 -1.77 0.01
N ARG A 18 -6.13 -2.92 0.12
CA ARG A 18 -7.52 -2.97 0.63
C ARG A 18 -7.66 -2.41 2.04
N LYS A 19 -6.67 -2.64 2.89
CA LYS A 19 -6.66 -2.15 4.27
C LYS A 19 -6.37 -0.65 4.32
N SER A 20 -5.34 -0.20 3.62
CA SER A 20 -4.86 1.18 3.69
C SER A 20 -5.71 2.18 2.91
N PHE A 21 -6.43 1.73 1.87
CA PHE A 21 -7.33 2.57 1.07
C PHE A 21 -8.82 2.23 1.30
N ALA A 22 -9.15 1.73 2.50
CA ALA A 22 -10.51 1.38 2.87
C ALA A 22 -11.51 2.56 2.83
N GLY A 23 -12.24 2.66 1.72
CA GLY A 23 -13.24 3.71 1.47
C GLY A 23 -12.89 4.60 0.28
N ASP A 24 -11.66 4.48 -0.25
CA ASP A 24 -11.23 5.16 -1.47
C ASP A 24 -11.31 4.19 -2.66
N THR A 25 -12.47 4.16 -3.32
CA THR A 25 -12.74 3.21 -4.40
C THR A 25 -11.87 3.47 -5.64
N GLU A 26 -11.51 4.73 -5.90
CA GLU A 26 -10.65 5.08 -7.03
C GLU A 26 -9.23 4.62 -6.77
N MET A 27 -8.68 4.91 -5.59
CA MET A 27 -7.35 4.47 -5.20
C MET A 27 -7.23 2.95 -5.16
N LEU A 28 -8.26 2.24 -4.67
CA LEU A 28 -8.31 0.78 -4.69
C LEU A 28 -8.26 0.20 -6.11
N LYS A 29 -8.99 0.80 -7.07
CA LYS A 29 -8.97 0.34 -8.47
C LYS A 29 -7.63 0.65 -9.14
N ALA A 30 -7.11 1.86 -8.95
CA ALA A 30 -5.84 2.28 -9.53
C ALA A 30 -4.68 1.42 -9.02
N SER A 31 -4.58 1.24 -7.70
CA SER A 31 -3.52 0.45 -7.08
C SER A 31 -3.63 -1.04 -7.44
N ALA A 32 -4.84 -1.62 -7.50
CA ALA A 32 -5.02 -3.00 -7.99
C ALA A 32 -4.59 -3.16 -9.47
N SER A 33 -4.90 -2.18 -10.32
CA SER A 33 -4.49 -2.19 -11.73
C SER A 33 -2.97 -2.11 -11.88
N GLU A 34 -2.31 -1.25 -11.11
CA GLU A 34 -0.85 -1.10 -11.15
C GLU A 34 -0.14 -2.36 -10.65
N ILE A 35 -0.61 -2.95 -9.53
CA ILE A 35 -0.08 -4.22 -9.03
C ILE A 35 -0.19 -5.30 -10.11
N ARG A 36 -1.37 -5.45 -10.72
CA ARG A 36 -1.55 -6.44 -11.78
C ARG A 36 -0.63 -6.20 -12.97
N LYS A 37 -0.53 -4.95 -13.42
CA LYS A 37 0.35 -4.56 -14.53
C LYS A 37 1.80 -4.94 -14.25
N LYS A 38 2.32 -4.63 -13.06
CA LYS A 38 3.71 -4.95 -12.68
C LYS A 38 3.99 -6.45 -12.64
N PHE A 39 3.05 -7.25 -12.15
CA PHE A 39 3.21 -8.71 -12.15
C PHE A 39 3.15 -9.31 -13.56
N GLU A 40 2.32 -8.76 -14.45
CA GLU A 40 2.28 -9.19 -15.85
C GLU A 40 3.54 -8.78 -16.63
N GLU A 41 4.04 -7.56 -16.43
CA GLU A 41 5.30 -7.08 -17.03
C GLU A 41 6.49 -7.99 -16.69
N ASN A 42 6.50 -8.55 -15.47
CA ASN A 42 7.58 -9.42 -15.00
C ASN A 42 7.28 -10.92 -15.12
N ARG A 43 6.17 -11.31 -15.77
CA ARG A 43 5.73 -12.71 -15.83
C ARG A 43 6.72 -13.65 -16.53
N LEU A 44 7.53 -13.12 -17.46
CA LEU A 44 8.50 -13.87 -18.26
C LEU A 44 9.94 -13.80 -17.71
N VAL A 45 10.15 -13.18 -16.55
CA VAL A 45 11.48 -13.13 -15.93
C VAL A 45 11.87 -14.55 -15.50
N ALA A 46 12.98 -15.05 -16.04
CA ALA A 46 13.49 -16.39 -15.78
C ALA A 46 14.78 -16.42 -14.93
N SER A 47 15.39 -15.25 -14.71
CA SER A 47 16.59 -15.09 -13.89
C SER A 47 16.21 -15.20 -12.41
N ASN A 48 16.80 -16.16 -11.70
CA ASN A 48 16.55 -16.36 -10.27
C ASN A 48 16.96 -15.12 -9.43
N ALA A 49 18.01 -14.40 -9.84
CA ALA A 49 18.43 -13.18 -9.14
C ALA A 49 17.38 -12.07 -9.29
N ASP A 50 16.85 -11.88 -10.50
CA ASP A 50 15.82 -10.87 -10.76
C ASP A 50 14.50 -11.22 -10.08
N ILE A 51 14.13 -12.50 -10.08
CA ILE A 51 12.95 -12.99 -9.37
C ILE A 51 13.04 -12.68 -7.88
N THR A 52 14.18 -12.99 -7.24
CA THR A 52 14.37 -12.71 -5.82
C THR A 52 14.29 -11.22 -5.53
N ARG A 53 14.96 -10.38 -6.32
CA ARG A 53 14.89 -8.92 -6.18
C ARG A 53 13.45 -8.40 -6.30
N LEU A 54 12.71 -8.84 -7.31
CA LEU A 54 11.32 -8.42 -7.52
C LEU A 54 10.40 -8.87 -6.37
N LEU A 55 10.65 -10.05 -5.78
CA LEU A 55 9.91 -10.52 -4.61
C LEU A 55 10.24 -9.69 -3.36
N GLU A 56 11.49 -9.27 -3.18
CA GLU A 56 11.89 -8.36 -2.10
C GLU A 56 11.23 -7.00 -2.26
N GLU A 57 11.26 -6.41 -3.45
CA GLU A 57 10.55 -5.15 -3.76
C GLU A 57 9.05 -5.25 -3.46
N ALA A 58 8.40 -6.37 -3.81
CA ALA A 58 6.99 -6.58 -3.51
C ALA A 58 6.72 -6.70 -1.99
N ARG A 59 7.65 -7.28 -1.22
CA ARG A 59 7.56 -7.36 0.25
C ARG A 59 7.73 -5.98 0.89
N GLU A 60 8.73 -5.21 0.44
CA GLU A 60 8.94 -3.84 0.91
C GLU A 60 7.73 -2.94 0.62
N ALA A 61 7.20 -3.00 -0.60
CA ALA A 61 5.99 -2.27 -0.96
C ALA A 61 4.78 -2.67 -0.11
N THR A 62 4.63 -3.96 0.22
CA THR A 62 3.58 -4.44 1.12
C THR A 62 3.71 -3.85 2.51
N GLN A 63 4.94 -3.85 3.06
CA GLN A 63 5.22 -3.28 4.37
C GLN A 63 4.94 -1.77 4.36
N PHE A 64 5.46 -1.06 3.37
CA PHE A 64 5.26 0.38 3.20
C PHE A 64 3.77 0.75 3.16
N ILE A 65 2.97 0.07 2.33
CA ILE A 65 1.53 0.34 2.21
C ILE A 65 0.83 0.08 3.55
N SER A 66 1.23 -0.97 4.27
CA SER A 66 0.59 -1.36 5.53
C SER A 66 0.94 -0.43 6.69
N THR A 67 2.14 0.14 6.71
CA THR A 67 2.63 0.94 7.85
C THR A 67 2.59 2.45 7.62
N MET A 68 2.86 2.91 6.41
CA MET A 68 3.06 4.34 6.10
C MET A 68 1.80 5.03 5.58
N ILE A 69 0.83 4.29 5.08
CA ILE A 69 -0.41 4.86 4.56
C ILE A 69 -1.48 4.80 5.65
N VAL A 70 -1.85 5.98 6.16
CA VAL A 70 -2.95 6.12 7.10
C VAL A 70 -4.06 6.93 6.44
N GLN A 71 -5.24 6.32 6.29
CA GLN A 71 -6.38 6.99 5.69
C GLN A 71 -7.12 7.82 6.72
N ALA A 72 -7.10 9.14 6.52
CA ALA A 72 -7.94 10.07 7.24
C ALA A 72 -9.39 9.94 6.72
N LYS A 73 -10.36 9.74 7.61
CA LYS A 73 -11.80 9.71 7.27
C LYS A 73 -12.45 11.01 7.71
N LEU A 74 -13.15 11.67 6.80
CA LEU A 74 -13.96 12.84 7.13
C LEU A 74 -15.12 12.40 8.05
N ASN A 75 -15.22 13.02 9.21
CA ASN A 75 -16.31 12.80 10.15
C ASN A 75 -17.50 13.74 9.85
N GLU A 76 -18.67 13.41 10.43
CA GLU A 76 -19.91 14.17 10.23
C GLU A 76 -19.84 15.62 10.75
N ARG A 77 -18.81 15.95 11.53
CA ARG A 77 -18.55 17.28 12.09
C ARG A 77 -17.62 18.13 11.21
N GLY A 78 -17.18 17.61 10.06
CA GLY A 78 -16.31 18.31 9.11
C GLY A 78 -14.81 18.22 9.42
N GLY A 79 -14.40 17.43 10.42
CA GLY A 79 -13.00 17.15 10.75
C GLY A 79 -12.52 15.80 10.17
N TYR A 80 -11.22 15.64 9.99
CA TYR A 80 -10.63 14.38 9.55
C TYR A 80 -10.19 13.54 10.75
N GLU A 81 -10.73 12.34 10.90
CA GLU A 81 -10.33 11.35 11.90
C GLU A 81 -9.36 10.34 11.30
N VAL A 82 -8.18 10.24 11.90
CA VAL A 82 -7.16 9.27 11.53
C VAL A 82 -7.22 8.13 12.54
N LYS A 83 -7.72 6.95 12.14
CA LYS A 83 -7.67 5.76 13.00
C LYS A 83 -6.30 5.09 12.86
N ALA A 84 -5.35 5.49 13.69
CA ALA A 84 -4.10 4.76 13.84
C ALA A 84 -4.37 3.40 14.51
N SER A 85 -4.42 2.33 13.69
CA SER A 85 -4.39 0.94 14.15
C SER A 85 -3.10 0.62 14.93
N GLN A 86 -3.09 -0.47 15.71
CA GLN A 86 -1.92 -0.95 16.48
C GLN A 86 -0.65 -1.14 15.63
N GLU A 87 -0.79 -1.33 14.32
CA GLU A 87 0.30 -1.45 13.34
C GLU A 87 1.02 -0.12 13.02
N HIS A 88 0.49 1.03 13.47
CA HIS A 88 1.13 2.34 13.37
C HIS A 88 1.67 2.82 14.72
N ALA A 89 1.67 1.96 15.75
CA ALA A 89 2.20 2.31 17.07
C ALA A 89 3.70 2.66 16.95
N GLY A 90 4.03 3.93 17.19
CA GLY A 90 5.39 4.46 17.08
C GLY A 90 5.69 5.26 15.81
N ALA A 91 4.74 5.40 14.87
CA ALA A 91 4.88 6.29 13.73
C ALA A 91 4.57 7.75 14.12
N THR A 92 5.48 8.67 13.86
CA THR A 92 5.25 10.11 14.06
C THR A 92 4.35 10.63 12.93
N LEU A 93 3.15 11.10 13.27
CA LEU A 93 2.30 11.84 12.35
C LEU A 93 2.67 13.32 12.42
N GLU A 94 3.45 13.81 11.47
CA GLU A 94 3.63 15.26 11.29
C GLU A 94 2.39 15.82 10.60
N LEU A 95 1.52 16.47 11.37
CA LEU A 95 0.41 17.26 10.85
C LEU A 95 0.98 18.60 10.37
N PRO A 96 0.92 18.94 9.07
CA PRO A 96 1.25 20.28 8.61
C PRO A 96 0.30 21.29 9.27
N SER A 97 0.85 22.32 9.90
CA SER A 97 0.08 23.40 10.53
C SER A 97 -0.90 24.03 9.54
N GLU A 98 -2.09 24.41 10.00
CA GLU A 98 -3.18 25.02 9.19
C GLU A 98 -2.75 26.22 8.33
N GLU A 99 -1.64 26.89 8.66
CA GLU A 99 -1.07 27.99 7.87
C GLU A 99 -0.68 27.58 6.44
N MET A 100 -0.36 26.30 6.18
CA MET A 100 -0.05 25.83 4.83
C MET A 100 -1.27 25.49 3.97
N LEU A 101 -2.47 25.45 4.57
CA LEU A 101 -3.73 25.09 3.89
C LEU A 101 -4.51 26.32 3.41
N ARG A 102 -4.06 27.54 3.70
CA ARG A 102 -4.61 28.76 3.10
C ARG A 102 -3.92 29.04 1.76
N LYS A 103 -4.63 28.76 0.66
CA LYS A 103 -4.39 29.41 -0.62
C LYS A 103 -5.29 30.64 -0.75
#